data_AF-A0A1G2B1E1-F1
#
_entry.id   AF-A0A1G2B1E1-F1
#
_cell.length_a   1.000
_cell.length_b   1.000
_cell.length_c   1.000
_cell.angle_alpha   90.00
_cell.angle_beta   90.00
_cell.angle_gamma   90.00
#
_symmetry.space_group_name_H-M   'P 1'
#
loop_
_entity.id
_entity.type
_entity.pdbx_description
1 polymer ?
#
loop_
_entity_poly.entity_id
_entity_poly.type
_entity_poly.pdbx_seq_one_letter_code
_entity_poly.pdbx_strand_id
1 'polypeptide(L)'
;MKMNILDWITFILVIIGGLNWGLVGAADFDLVAEIFGADSSIAMVIYILVGISALYMLVMMAMKSKGGMEMKKEAPPQQGSQMN
;
A
#
# COMPACT_ATOMS: atom_id res chain seq x y z
N MET A 1 -10.52 -5.65 11.33
CA MET A 1 -9.27 -4.93 11.06
C MET A 1 -9.54 -3.45 11.30
N LYS A 2 -8.88 -2.84 12.29
CA LYS A 2 -9.08 -1.42 12.63
C LYS A 2 -8.02 -0.64 11.85
N MET A 3 -8.44 0.08 10.81
CA MET A 3 -7.53 0.88 9.99
C MET A 3 -7.10 2.10 10.81
N ASN A 4 -5.80 2.24 11.03
CA ASN A 4 -5.27 3.38 11.77
C ASN A 4 -5.28 4.63 10.86
N ILE A 5 -5.15 5.81 11.47
CA ILE A 5 -5.08 7.09 10.74
C ILE A 5 -3.95 7.06 9.69
N LEU A 6 -2.81 6.44 10.02
CA LEU A 6 -1.69 6.32 9.09
C LEU A 6 -2.03 5.46 7.85
N ASP A 7 -2.80 4.39 8.03
CA ASP A 7 -3.25 3.53 6.92
C ASP A 7 -4.16 4.31 5.97
N TRP A 8 -5.06 5.13 6.55
CA TRP A 8 -5.95 6.02 5.80
C TRP A 8 -5.18 7.10 5.04
N ILE A 9 -4.22 7.77 5.68
CA ILE A 9 -3.39 8.79 5.03
C ILE A 9 -2.61 8.17 3.88
N THR A 10 -1.99 7.01 4.09
CA THR A 10 -1.22 6.31 3.06
C THR A 10 -2.11 5.91 1.89
N PHE A 11 -3.31 5.39 2.16
CA PHE A 11 -4.27 5.00 1.13
C PHE A 11 -4.72 6.18 0.27
N ILE A 12 -5.04 7.31 0.91
CA ILE A 12 -5.42 8.55 0.22
C ILE A 12 -4.26 9.07 -0.62
N LEU A 13 -3.03 9.12 -0.09
CA LEU A 13 -1.85 9.56 -0.82
C LEU A 13 -1.57 8.71 -2.05
N VAL A 14 -1.72 7.38 -1.94
CA VAL A 14 -1.53 6.47 -3.08
C VAL A 14 -2.63 6.62 -4.13
N ILE A 15 -3.89 6.86 -3.72
CA ILE A 15 -4.97 7.16 -4.67
C ILE A 15 -4.69 8.47 -5.41
N ILE A 16 -4.32 9.54 -4.68
CA ILE A 16 -3.99 10.84 -5.30
C ILE A 16 -2.82 10.69 -6.27
N GLY A 17 -1.78 9.96 -5.87
CA GLY A 17 -0.64 9.64 -6.74
C GLY A 17 -1.05 8.87 -7.99
N GLY A 18 -1.82 7.80 -7.85
CA GLY A 18 -2.30 6.99 -8.96
C GLY A 18 -3.21 7.77 -9.92
N LEU A 19 -4.08 8.64 -9.40
CA LEU A 19 -4.90 9.53 -10.22
C LEU A 19 -4.03 10.54 -10.98
N ASN A 20 -3.06 11.20 -10.33
CA ASN A 20 -2.17 12.15 -11.00
C ASN A 20 -1.40 11.46 -12.15
N TRP A 21 -0.76 10.33 -11.86
CA TRP A 21 -0.04 9.55 -12.87
C TRP A 21 -0.96 9.00 -13.98
N GLY A 22 -2.20 8.67 -13.65
CA GLY A 22 -3.22 8.28 -14.62
C GLY A 22 -3.57 9.42 -15.59
N LEU A 23 -3.70 10.65 -15.08
CA LEU A 23 -3.97 11.82 -15.91
C LEU A 23 -2.74 12.25 -16.74
N VAL A 24 -1.54 12.17 -16.16
CA VAL A 24 -0.29 12.40 -16.90
C VAL A 24 -0.13 11.39 -18.03
N GLY A 25 -0.37 10.11 -17.77
CA GLY A 25 -0.25 9.07 -18.81
C GLY A 25 -1.36 9.08 -19.87
N ALA A 26 -2.56 9.58 -19.54
CA ALA A 26 -3.70 9.60 -20.46
C ALA A 26 -3.79 10.88 -21.30
N ALA A 27 -3.38 12.02 -20.74
CA ALA A 27 -3.61 13.34 -21.34
C ALA A 27 -2.44 14.32 -21.15
N ASP A 28 -1.26 13.85 -20.71
CA ASP A 28 -0.10 14.70 -20.36
C ASP A 28 -0.45 15.80 -19.34
N PHE A 29 -1.48 15.56 -18.53
CA PHE A 29 -2.00 16.54 -17.58
C PHE A 29 -1.58 16.22 -16.16
N ASP A 30 -0.76 17.09 -15.58
CA ASP A 30 -0.26 16.97 -14.22
C ASP A 30 -1.04 17.86 -13.25
N LEU A 31 -2.03 17.27 -12.56
CA LEU A 31 -2.85 17.94 -11.56
C LEU A 31 -2.01 18.56 -10.43
N VAL A 32 -0.96 17.87 -9.99
CA VAL A 32 -0.11 18.34 -8.89
C VAL A 32 0.68 19.57 -9.34
N ALA A 33 1.24 19.55 -10.56
CA ALA A 33 1.90 20.70 -11.15
C ALA A 33 0.93 21.86 -11.41
N GLU A 34 -0.31 21.58 -11.81
CA GLU A 34 -1.32 22.61 -12.10
C GLU A 34 -1.78 23.32 -10.82
N ILE A 35 -1.93 22.59 -9.70
CA ILE A 35 -2.38 23.16 -8.43
C ILE A 35 -1.24 23.85 -7.67
N PHE A 36 -0.04 23.27 -7.68
CA PHE A 36 1.09 23.74 -6.87
C PHE A 36 2.17 24.48 -7.66
N GLY A 37 2.04 24.57 -8.98
CA GLY A 37 3.03 25.11 -9.90
C GLY A 37 4.09 24.09 -10.30
N ALA A 38 4.28 23.92 -11.62
CA ALA A 38 5.21 22.95 -12.21
C ALA A 38 6.67 23.14 -11.75
N ASP A 39 7.09 24.38 -11.53
CA ASP A 39 8.45 24.73 -11.08
C ASP A 39 8.58 24.87 -9.55
N SER A 40 7.55 24.49 -8.78
CA SER A 40 7.59 24.65 -7.33
C SER A 40 8.30 23.47 -6.65
N SER A 41 9.19 23.79 -5.72
CA SER A 41 9.79 22.80 -4.82
C SER A 41 8.74 22.02 -4.01
N ILE A 42 7.54 22.59 -3.85
CA ILE A 42 6.41 21.94 -3.17
C ILE A 42 5.91 20.73 -3.98
N ALA A 43 5.73 20.87 -5.30
CA ALA A 43 5.27 19.76 -6.15
C ALA A 43 6.25 18.58 -6.07
N MET A 44 7.55 18.87 -6.07
CA MET A 44 8.60 17.87 -5.91
C MET A 44 8.50 17.10 -4.58
N VAL A 45 8.27 17.81 -3.47
CA VAL A 45 8.06 17.18 -2.15
C VAL A 45 6.82 16.27 -2.17
N ILE A 46 5.74 16.70 -2.81
CA ILE A 46 4.50 15.90 -2.94
C ILE A 46 4.79 14.61 -3.70
N TYR A 47 5.49 14.66 -4.84
CA TYR A 47 5.84 13.45 -5.59
C TYR A 47 6.73 12.49 -4.79
N ILE A 48 7.69 13.02 -4.03
CA ILE A 48 8.55 12.21 -3.16
C ILE A 48 7.71 11.50 -2.08
N LEU A 49 6.80 12.21 -1.43
CA LEU A 49 5.91 11.62 -0.41
C LEU A 49 5.02 10.53 -1.01
N VAL A 50 4.41 10.80 -2.17
CA VAL A 50 3.59 9.82 -2.92
C VAL A 50 4.41 8.57 -3.26
N GLY A 51 5.63 8.73 -3.77
CA GLY A 51 6.52 7.62 -4.11
C GLY A 51 6.91 6.79 -2.89
N ILE A 52 7.25 7.43 -1.77
CA ILE A 52 7.56 6.75 -0.50
C ILE A 52 6.34 5.99 0.03
N SER A 53 5.14 6.57 -0.03
CA SER A 53 3.90 5.92 0.38
C SER A 53 3.61 4.66 -0.46
N ALA A 54 3.77 4.74 -1.78
CA ALA A 54 3.60 3.59 -2.67
C ALA A 54 4.61 2.48 -2.35
N LEU A 55 5.88 2.83 -2.13
CA LEU A 55 6.92 1.87 -1.77
C LEU A 55 6.65 1.21 -0.41
N TYR A 56 6.20 1.98 0.58
CA TYR A 56 5.83 1.44 1.90
C TYR A 56 4.69 0.42 1.80
N MET A 57 3.63 0.71 1.03
CA MET A 57 2.54 -0.23 0.79
C MET A 57 3.01 -1.49 0.08
N LEU A 58 3.88 -1.34 -0.93
CA LEU A 58 4.43 -2.48 -1.69
C LEU A 58 5.25 -3.40 -0.78
N VAL A 59 6.14 -2.84 0.05
CA VAL A 59 6.98 -3.60 0.99
C VAL A 59 6.14 -4.28 2.06
N MET A 60 5.16 -3.57 2.64
CA MET A 60 4.24 -4.15 3.62
C MET A 60 3.44 -5.32 3.03
N MET A 61 2.94 -5.18 1.80
CA MET A 61 2.21 -6.23 1.11
C MET A 61 3.11 -7.44 0.77
N ALA A 62 4.33 -7.19 0.31
CA ALA A 62 5.31 -8.24 0.02
C ALA A 62 5.71 -9.03 1.28
N MET A 63 5.87 -8.36 2.42
CA MET A 63 6.17 -9.02 3.70
C MET A 63 4.98 -9.82 4.22
N LYS A 64 3.76 -9.25 4.18
CA LYS A 64 2.54 -9.92 4.66
C LYS A 64 2.23 -11.19 3.86
N SER A 65 2.59 -11.23 2.57
CA SER A 65 2.42 -12.43 1.74
C SER A 65 3.28 -13.62 2.18
N LYS A 66 4.38 -13.41 2.91
CA LYS A 66 5.29 -14.50 3.34
C LYS A 66 4.92 -15.11 4.69
N GLY A 67 4.19 -14.40 5.55
CA GLY A 67 3.80 -14.87 6.88
C GLY A 67 2.60 -15.84 6.92
N GLY A 68 1.91 -16.06 5.79
CA GLY A 68 0.70 -16.89 5.72
C GLY A 68 0.93 -18.38 5.45
N MET A 69 2.17 -18.81 5.19
CA MET A 69 2.45 -20.19 4.74
C MET A 69 2.98 -21.14 5.84
N GLU A 70 3.29 -20.66 7.04
CA GLU A 70 3.95 -21.48 8.07
C GLU A 70 3.06 -22.00 9.22
N MET A 71 1.75 -21.70 9.23
CA MET A 71 0.86 -22.10 10.35
C MET A 71 -0.19 -23.14 9.96
N LYS A 72 0.11 -24.00 8.98
CA LYS A 72 -0.62 -25.26 8.79
C LYS A 72 0.34 -26.45 8.89
N LYS A 73 1.16 -26.48 9.95
CA LYS A 73 1.76 -27.74 10.38
C LYS A 73 0.72 -28.47 11.22
N GLU A 74 0.12 -29.45 10.57
CA GLU A 74 -0.93 -30.37 11.01
C GLU A 74 -0.98 -30.60 12.52
N ALA A 75 -2.16 -30.39 13.11
CA ALA A 75 -2.48 -31.01 14.39
C ALA A 75 -2.46 -32.53 14.18
N PRO A 76 -1.72 -33.32 14.99
CA PRO A 76 -1.77 -34.76 14.90
C PRO A 76 -3.23 -35.22 15.05
N PRO A 77 -3.70 -36.18 14.23
CA PRO A 77 -4.97 -36.81 14.50
C PRO A 77 -4.92 -37.37 15.92
N GLN A 78 -5.81 -36.89 16.78
CA GLN A 78 -6.13 -37.48 18.07
C GLN A 78 -6.84 -38.81 17.79
N GLN A 79 -6.08 -39.77 17.27
CA GLN A 79 -6.49 -41.13 17.02
C GLN A 79 -6.38 -41.86 18.36
N GLY A 80 -7.43 -41.74 19.16
CA GLY A 80 -7.45 -42.30 20.50
C GLY A 80 -8.66 -41.90 21.33
N SER A 81 -9.83 -41.75 20.71
CA SER A 81 -11.06 -42.05 21.44
C SER A 81 -10.96 -43.49 21.94
N GLN A 82 -11.14 -43.66 23.24
CA GLN A 82 -12.12 -44.63 23.72
C GLN A 82 -11.86 -46.08 23.22
N MET A 83 -10.83 -46.75 23.72
CA MET A 83 -10.88 -48.20 23.85
C MET A 83 -10.21 -48.63 25.15
N ASN A 84 -11.07 -48.79 26.15
CA ASN A 84 -11.01 -49.72 27.29
C ASN A 84 -9.83 -49.64 28.27
#